data_AF-A0AAU3ZZ00-F1
#
_entry.id   AF-A0AAU3ZZ00-F1
#
_cell.length_a   1.000
_cell.length_b   1.000
_cell.length_c   1.000
_cell.angle_alpha   90.00
_cell.angle_beta   90.00
_cell.angle_gamma   90.00
#
_symmetry.space_group_name_H-M   'P 1'
#
loop_
_entity.id
_entity.type
_entity.pdbx_description
1 polymer ?
#
loop_
_entity_poly.entity_id
_entity_poly.type
_entity_poly.pdbx_seq_one_letter_code
_entity_poly.pdbx_strand_id
1 'polypeptide(L)'
;MIHVFVGPTLSPPEPQLLAPGLCVWPPAQHGSLFETAIGDSDTVVIVDGVYHQAPALRHKEILAAMGRGVRVVGAASIGALRAAELAPYGMLGVGAIYAAYCRGELWGDDEVAVGQAPDGERGSLTWPLVNLRHVLELARVAGVLKAENAAPVLAALRAVFYPQRTTAAVRAVCHRQGESRFAQWLTEQCEQDRHFGDLKRADALAAVRMALGGLPAGSDAQVLPWMWETTYFRRWSNAFAREEVDGLELRTEDRVVYQQVFDPAFRQTWAAYLKHRSLAPTCGPSLPLEVRLAQATGGALPADRVFHPAVDLRDKATVALLLAGETGLDRQSVARYAQALVRAGRSRPGFSSGAVREDLTRRLLLRVWQCPEQSFDAESSARGLVCGARAVQAAKPLVPGLIEEINETTELMEAARDGH
;
A
#
# COMPACT_ATOMS: atom_id res chain seq x y z
N MET A 1 -2.56 16.89 -12.35
CA MET A 1 -2.02 17.15 -11.00
C MET A 1 -0.69 16.44 -10.83
N ILE A 2 0.20 16.92 -9.95
CA ILE A 2 1.46 16.23 -9.62
C ILE A 2 1.45 15.84 -8.14
N HIS A 3 1.62 14.57 -7.82
CA HIS A 3 1.64 14.02 -6.47
C HIS A 3 3.07 13.66 -6.08
N VAL A 4 3.62 14.21 -5.00
CA VAL A 4 5.03 14.05 -4.63
C VAL A 4 5.16 13.45 -3.24
N PHE A 5 5.70 12.23 -3.16
CA PHE A 5 5.90 11.47 -1.91
C PHE A 5 7.31 11.70 -1.36
N VAL A 6 7.40 12.42 -0.22
CA VAL A 6 8.66 12.91 0.34
C VAL A 6 8.71 12.81 1.86
N GLY A 7 9.92 12.73 2.41
CA GLY A 7 10.20 12.84 3.84
C GLY A 7 11.65 13.25 4.11
N PRO A 8 12.53 12.32 4.50
CA PRO A 8 13.91 12.63 4.92
C PRO A 8 14.82 13.12 3.82
N THR A 9 14.49 12.87 2.55
CA THR A 9 15.25 13.41 1.43
C THR A 9 14.84 14.85 1.11
N LEU A 10 13.55 15.16 1.20
CA LEU A 10 12.99 16.51 0.99
C LEU A 10 11.98 16.82 2.08
N SER A 11 12.45 17.39 3.20
CA SER A 11 11.60 17.75 4.32
C SER A 11 10.97 19.14 4.12
N PRO A 12 9.64 19.28 4.24
CA PRO A 12 8.99 20.59 4.30
C PRO A 12 9.54 21.44 5.47
N PRO A 13 9.68 22.76 5.32
CA PRO A 13 9.34 23.57 4.14
C PRO A 13 10.50 23.65 3.13
N GLU A 14 10.42 22.87 2.05
CA GLU A 14 11.29 23.02 0.88
C GLU A 14 10.53 23.88 -0.15
N PRO A 15 11.06 25.03 -0.60
CA PRO A 15 10.30 25.98 -1.42
C PRO A 15 9.76 25.40 -2.73
N GLN A 16 10.48 24.47 -3.35
CA GLN A 16 10.08 23.83 -4.61
C GLN A 16 8.84 22.94 -4.44
N LEU A 17 8.54 22.51 -3.22
CA LEU A 17 7.32 21.74 -2.90
C LEU A 17 6.09 22.64 -2.72
N LEU A 18 6.26 23.97 -2.68
CA LEU A 18 5.18 24.95 -2.55
C LEU A 18 4.64 25.44 -3.91
N ALA A 19 5.18 24.93 -5.02
CA ALA A 19 4.74 25.34 -6.34
C ALA A 19 3.27 24.91 -6.60
N PRO A 20 2.50 25.72 -7.34
CA PRO A 20 1.12 25.39 -7.66
C PRO A 20 1.06 24.12 -8.52
N GLY A 21 0.02 23.30 -8.31
CA GLY A 21 -0.17 22.04 -9.03
C GLY A 21 0.58 20.84 -8.42
N LEU A 22 1.29 21.02 -7.31
CA LEU A 22 1.79 19.92 -6.49
C LEU A 22 0.84 19.57 -5.34
N CYS A 23 0.72 18.28 -5.09
CA CYS A 23 0.15 17.71 -3.88
C CYS A 23 1.25 16.93 -3.17
N VAL A 24 1.66 17.40 -1.99
CA VAL A 24 2.78 16.82 -1.23
C VAL A 24 2.26 15.79 -0.24
N TRP A 25 2.80 14.59 -0.31
CA TRP A 25 2.41 13.45 0.51
C TRP A 25 3.55 13.09 1.48
N PRO A 26 3.24 12.38 2.60
CA PRO A 26 4.27 11.71 3.39
C PRO A 26 5.06 10.68 2.54
N PRO A 27 6.14 10.08 3.07
CA PRO A 27 6.83 8.99 2.37
C PRO A 27 5.86 7.91 1.90
N ALA A 28 6.04 7.43 0.69
CA ALA A 28 5.18 6.42 0.09
C ALA A 28 5.19 5.12 0.91
N GLN A 29 3.99 4.57 1.14
CA GLN A 29 3.79 3.31 1.83
C GLN A 29 2.85 2.41 1.03
N HIS A 30 2.71 1.15 1.46
CA HIS A 30 1.69 0.27 0.90
C HIS A 30 0.31 0.94 0.98
N GLY A 31 -0.34 1.09 -0.16
CA GLY A 31 -1.63 1.75 -0.29
C GLY A 31 -1.59 3.18 -0.82
N SER A 32 -0.43 3.85 -0.75
CA SER A 32 -0.31 5.27 -1.11
C SER A 32 -0.67 5.59 -2.57
N LEU A 33 -0.58 4.61 -3.48
CA LEU A 33 -0.93 4.80 -4.89
C LEU A 33 -2.41 4.46 -5.21
N PHE A 34 -3.19 4.09 -4.19
CA PHE A 34 -4.65 3.89 -4.30
C PHE A 34 -5.45 5.09 -3.81
N GLU A 35 -4.79 6.18 -3.43
CA GLU A 35 -5.45 7.44 -3.05
C GLU A 35 -6.34 7.94 -4.20
N THR A 36 -7.61 8.24 -3.89
CA THR A 36 -8.61 8.66 -4.87
C THR A 36 -8.30 10.00 -5.53
N ALA A 37 -7.48 10.82 -4.87
CA ALA A 37 -6.96 12.07 -5.40
C ALA A 37 -6.02 11.89 -6.61
N ILE A 38 -5.46 10.68 -6.82
CA ILE A 38 -4.54 10.38 -7.93
C ILE A 38 -5.35 9.90 -9.13
N GLY A 39 -5.61 10.82 -10.06
CA GLY A 39 -6.29 10.55 -11.32
C GLY A 39 -5.42 9.85 -12.35
N ASP A 40 -6.06 9.22 -13.33
CA ASP A 40 -5.41 8.36 -14.34
C ASP A 40 -4.49 9.13 -15.31
N SER A 41 -4.59 10.46 -15.39
CA SER A 41 -3.69 11.31 -16.20
C SER A 41 -2.68 12.10 -15.35
N ASP A 42 -2.62 11.84 -14.05
CA ASP A 42 -1.73 12.55 -13.14
C ASP A 42 -0.29 12.04 -13.23
N THR A 43 0.61 12.82 -12.63
CA THR A 43 2.00 12.44 -12.43
C THR A 43 2.26 12.16 -10.96
N VAL A 44 2.93 11.06 -10.67
CA VAL A 44 3.38 10.70 -9.32
C VAL A 44 4.90 10.74 -9.30
N VAL A 45 5.49 11.49 -8.37
CA VAL A 45 6.93 11.50 -8.07
C VAL A 45 7.14 10.80 -6.75
N ILE A 46 7.83 9.66 -6.79
CA ILE A 46 8.22 8.90 -5.61
C ILE A 46 9.65 9.28 -5.29
N VAL A 47 9.85 9.95 -4.16
CA VAL A 47 11.18 10.21 -3.61
C VAL A 47 11.41 9.24 -2.47
N ASP A 48 10.71 9.45 -1.35
CA ASP A 48 10.87 8.65 -0.14
C ASP A 48 9.75 7.64 0.02
N GLY A 49 10.06 6.57 0.75
CA GLY A 49 9.07 5.61 1.23
C GLY A 49 9.37 5.16 2.64
N VAL A 50 8.35 4.65 3.32
CA VAL A 50 8.48 4.13 4.68
C VAL A 50 9.39 2.91 4.70
N TYR A 51 10.24 2.83 5.72
CA TYR A 51 11.19 1.74 5.91
C TYR A 51 11.07 1.18 7.34
N HIS A 52 10.90 -0.13 7.47
CA HIS A 52 10.63 -0.90 8.71
C HIS A 52 9.34 -0.58 9.50
N GLN A 53 8.87 0.66 9.54
CA GLN A 53 7.75 1.10 10.39
C GLN A 53 6.38 0.69 9.83
N ALA A 54 6.28 0.52 8.52
CA ALA A 54 5.08 0.08 7.82
C ALA A 54 5.48 -0.72 6.57
N PRO A 55 4.56 -1.52 5.98
CA PRO A 55 4.83 -2.21 4.73
C PRO A 55 5.21 -1.21 3.63
N ALA A 56 6.37 -1.42 3.02
CA ALA A 56 6.86 -0.56 1.94
C ALA A 56 5.98 -0.65 0.70
N LEU A 57 6.03 0.41 -0.12
CA LEU A 57 5.39 0.46 -1.43
C LEU A 57 5.83 -0.73 -2.31
N ARG A 58 4.85 -1.43 -2.90
CA ARG A 58 5.09 -2.63 -3.71
C ARG A 58 5.18 -2.30 -5.20
N HIS A 59 6.01 -3.04 -5.93
CA HIS A 59 6.14 -2.91 -7.39
C HIS A 59 4.80 -2.99 -8.13
N LYS A 60 3.92 -3.90 -7.70
CA LYS A 60 2.61 -4.08 -8.34
C LYS A 60 1.68 -2.89 -8.18
N GLU A 61 1.85 -2.07 -7.13
CA GLU A 61 1.09 -0.83 -6.97
C GLU A 61 1.54 0.22 -7.99
N ILE A 62 2.85 0.31 -8.22
CA ILE A 62 3.43 1.20 -9.23
C ILE A 62 3.00 0.76 -10.63
N LEU A 63 3.11 -0.54 -10.94
CA LEU A 63 2.63 -1.11 -12.21
C LEU A 63 1.13 -0.88 -12.42
N ALA A 64 0.32 -1.05 -11.38
CA ALA A 64 -1.11 -0.78 -11.46
C ALA A 64 -1.42 0.71 -11.69
N ALA A 65 -0.70 1.63 -11.05
CA ALA A 65 -0.83 3.06 -11.30
C ALA A 65 -0.47 3.38 -12.77
N MET A 66 0.68 2.89 -13.26
CA MET A 66 1.10 3.08 -14.65
C MET A 66 0.12 2.46 -15.65
N GLY A 67 -0.42 1.29 -15.35
CA GLY A 67 -1.43 0.62 -16.18
C GLY A 67 -2.77 1.37 -16.28
N ARG A 68 -3.06 2.27 -15.33
CA ARG A 68 -4.21 3.20 -15.41
C ARG A 68 -3.92 4.44 -16.26
N GLY A 69 -2.65 4.69 -16.59
CA GLY A 69 -2.21 5.90 -17.30
C GLY A 69 -1.40 6.89 -16.44
N VAL A 70 -1.25 6.62 -15.14
CA VAL A 70 -0.51 7.50 -14.24
C VAL A 70 0.97 7.49 -14.61
N ARG A 71 1.55 8.68 -14.82
CA ARG A 71 2.97 8.81 -15.13
C ARG A 71 3.75 8.73 -13.82
N VAL A 72 4.61 7.73 -13.66
CA VAL A 72 5.36 7.55 -12.42
C VAL A 72 6.84 7.87 -12.63
N VAL A 73 7.36 8.76 -11.78
CA VAL A 73 8.76 9.19 -11.72
C VAL A 73 9.34 8.75 -10.39
N GLY A 74 10.54 8.16 -10.40
CA GLY A 74 11.29 7.83 -9.21
C GLY A 74 12.65 8.51 -9.17
N ALA A 75 13.02 9.06 -8.01
CA ALA A 75 14.33 9.69 -7.82
C ALA A 75 14.74 9.66 -6.36
N ALA A 76 16.05 9.51 -6.11
CA ALA A 76 16.61 9.29 -4.78
C ALA A 76 15.92 8.17 -3.98
N SER A 77 16.47 7.84 -2.81
CA SER A 77 15.81 6.94 -1.84
C SER A 77 15.28 5.63 -2.48
N ILE A 78 14.12 5.15 -2.03
CA ILE A 78 13.39 4.05 -2.65
C ILE A 78 12.85 4.38 -4.05
N GLY A 79 12.63 5.67 -4.36
CA GLY A 79 12.13 6.11 -5.66
C GLY A 79 13.07 5.75 -6.80
N ALA A 80 14.36 6.04 -6.65
CA ALA A 80 15.41 5.69 -7.60
C ALA A 80 15.54 4.17 -7.78
N LEU A 81 15.50 3.41 -6.67
CA LEU A 81 15.55 1.95 -6.70
C LEU A 81 14.37 1.38 -7.50
N ARG A 82 13.14 1.81 -7.20
CA ARG A 82 11.93 1.35 -7.90
C ARG A 82 11.93 1.77 -9.36
N ALA A 83 12.41 2.97 -9.68
CA ALA A 83 12.57 3.40 -11.07
C ALA A 83 13.57 2.52 -11.83
N ALA A 84 14.69 2.13 -11.21
CA ALA A 84 15.66 1.24 -11.85
C ALA A 84 15.07 -0.15 -12.14
N GLU A 85 14.31 -0.70 -11.18
CA GLU A 85 13.66 -2.01 -11.34
C GLU A 85 12.49 -1.99 -12.34
N LEU A 86 11.78 -0.86 -12.44
CA LEU A 86 10.57 -0.71 -13.25
C LEU A 86 10.78 0.08 -14.55
N ALA A 87 12.01 0.50 -14.85
CA ALA A 87 12.36 1.15 -16.11
C ALA A 87 11.94 0.34 -17.35
N PRO A 88 12.09 -1.01 -17.40
CA PRO A 88 11.60 -1.81 -18.52
C PRO A 88 10.08 -1.75 -18.73
N TYR A 89 9.33 -1.34 -17.70
CA TYR A 89 7.87 -1.20 -17.72
C TYR A 89 7.41 0.26 -17.87
N GLY A 90 8.32 1.20 -18.12
CA GLY A 90 7.99 2.60 -18.41
C GLY A 90 8.04 3.56 -17.22
N MET A 91 8.44 3.12 -16.02
CA MET A 91 8.69 4.05 -14.91
C MET A 91 9.89 4.95 -15.23
N LEU A 92 9.72 6.27 -15.08
CA LEU A 92 10.77 7.24 -15.35
C LEU A 92 11.71 7.36 -14.16
N GLY A 93 13.00 7.21 -14.38
CA GLY A 93 14.02 7.46 -13.36
C GLY A 93 14.74 8.77 -13.57
N VAL A 94 15.04 9.47 -12.47
CA VAL A 94 15.77 10.74 -12.51
C VAL A 94 16.92 10.73 -11.51
N GLY A 95 18.06 11.28 -11.95
CA GLY A 95 19.19 11.56 -11.09
C GLY A 95 20.30 10.52 -11.12
N ALA A 96 21.40 10.85 -10.43
CA ALA A 96 22.61 10.05 -10.41
C ALA A 96 22.41 8.71 -9.66
N ILE A 97 21.59 8.71 -8.60
CA ILE A 97 21.31 7.51 -7.81
C ILE A 97 20.55 6.48 -8.63
N TYR A 98 19.51 6.91 -9.36
CA TYR A 98 18.78 6.06 -10.30
C TYR A 98 19.74 5.47 -11.36
N ALA A 99 20.55 6.32 -11.99
CA ALA A 99 21.46 5.89 -13.04
C ALA A 99 22.51 4.88 -12.51
N ALA A 100 22.97 5.06 -11.28
CA ALA A 100 23.92 4.15 -10.63
C ALA A 100 23.28 2.79 -10.30
N TYR A 101 22.01 2.73 -9.90
CA TYR A 101 21.27 1.47 -9.78
C TYR A 101 21.10 0.78 -11.14
N CYS A 102 20.73 1.52 -12.19
CA CYS A 102 20.59 0.95 -13.54
C CYS A 102 21.90 0.36 -14.08
N ARG A 103 23.05 0.97 -13.73
CA ARG A 103 24.38 0.47 -14.11
C ARG A 103 24.92 -0.64 -13.20
N GLY A 104 24.19 -0.99 -12.13
CA GLY A 104 24.64 -1.98 -11.14
C GLY A 104 25.82 -1.50 -10.27
N GLU A 105 26.07 -0.19 -10.22
CA GLU A 105 27.08 0.41 -9.34
C GLU A 105 26.59 0.45 -7.87
N LEU A 106 25.26 0.50 -7.70
CA LEU A 106 24.56 0.39 -6.43
C LEU A 106 23.62 -0.82 -6.47
N TRP A 107 23.50 -1.52 -5.34
CA TRP A 107 22.58 -2.66 -5.20
C TRP A 107 21.98 -2.80 -3.79
N GLY A 108 22.58 -2.19 -2.76
CA GLY A 108 22.12 -2.32 -1.39
C GLY A 108 20.99 -1.35 -1.06
N ASP A 109 20.05 -1.78 -0.21
CA ASP A 109 19.03 -0.91 0.38
C ASP A 109 19.66 0.11 1.35
N ASP A 110 20.78 -0.25 1.98
CA ASP A 110 21.56 0.61 2.88
C ASP A 110 22.25 1.78 2.17
N GLU A 111 22.33 1.72 0.83
CA GLU A 111 22.85 2.83 0.02
C GLU A 111 22.03 4.10 0.23
N VAL A 112 20.71 3.92 0.33
CA VAL A 112 19.74 5.00 0.37
C VAL A 112 18.97 5.12 1.70
N ALA A 113 19.03 4.10 2.54
CA ALA A 113 18.38 4.07 3.85
C ALA A 113 19.00 5.06 4.84
N VAL A 114 18.13 5.61 5.71
CA VAL A 114 18.51 6.55 6.77
C VAL A 114 17.71 6.26 8.03
N GLY A 115 18.28 6.58 9.20
CA GLY A 115 17.54 6.69 10.46
C GLY A 115 16.65 7.93 10.47
N GLN A 116 15.47 7.79 11.04
CA GLN A 116 14.46 8.85 11.20
C GLN A 116 14.01 8.91 12.66
N ALA A 117 13.60 10.10 13.10
CA ALA A 117 13.03 10.27 14.43
C ALA A 117 11.65 9.58 14.53
N PRO A 118 11.32 8.97 15.69
CA PRO A 118 10.05 8.27 15.88
C PRO A 118 8.84 9.19 16.07
N ASP A 119 9.07 10.49 16.29
CA ASP A 119 8.05 11.52 16.57
C ASP A 119 7.41 12.13 15.32
N GLY A 120 7.79 11.65 14.13
CA GLY A 120 7.27 12.15 12.86
C GLY A 120 7.99 13.38 12.31
N GLU A 121 9.07 13.83 12.95
CA GLU A 121 9.99 14.77 12.30
C GLU A 121 10.53 14.15 11.02
N ARG A 122 10.37 14.89 9.91
CA ARG A 122 10.64 14.34 8.58
C ARG A 122 12.12 14.32 8.23
N GLY A 123 13.02 14.82 9.09
CA GLY A 123 14.46 14.92 8.83
C GLY A 123 15.21 13.58 8.92
N SER A 124 16.34 13.52 8.23
CA SER A 124 17.28 12.40 8.36
C SER A 124 18.22 12.60 9.56
N LEU A 125 18.41 11.56 10.38
CA LEU A 125 19.32 11.56 11.53
C LEU A 125 20.74 11.03 11.18
N THR A 126 20.91 10.46 9.99
CA THR A 126 22.10 9.69 9.62
C THR A 126 22.44 9.85 8.15
N TRP A 127 23.70 9.62 7.80
CA TRP A 127 24.18 9.70 6.43
C TRP A 127 23.79 8.47 5.60
N PRO A 128 23.12 8.63 4.45
CA PRO A 128 22.98 7.57 3.47
C PRO A 128 24.34 7.34 2.76
N LEU A 129 24.60 6.11 2.32
CA LEU A 129 25.92 5.77 1.77
C LEU A 129 26.16 6.46 0.42
N VAL A 130 25.11 6.71 -0.37
CA VAL A 130 25.21 7.47 -1.63
C VAL A 130 25.72 8.90 -1.42
N ASN A 131 25.30 9.58 -0.35
CA ASN A 131 25.82 10.92 -0.04
C ASN A 131 27.28 10.82 0.40
N LEU A 132 27.64 9.79 1.19
CA LEU A 132 29.03 9.55 1.60
C LEU A 132 29.96 9.28 0.41
N ARG A 133 29.52 8.46 -0.56
CA ARG A 133 30.24 8.27 -1.84
C ARG A 133 30.46 9.59 -2.55
N HIS A 134 29.42 10.41 -2.63
CA HIS A 134 29.48 11.69 -3.30
C HIS A 134 30.46 12.66 -2.62
N VAL A 135 30.41 12.83 -1.29
CA VAL A 135 31.35 13.72 -0.58
C VAL A 135 32.79 13.23 -0.60
N LEU A 136 33.04 11.91 -0.63
CA LEU A 136 34.39 11.37 -0.81
C LEU A 136 34.95 11.74 -2.19
N GLU A 137 34.11 11.69 -3.23
CA GLU A 137 34.50 12.12 -4.57
C GLU A 137 34.76 13.63 -4.64
N LEU A 138 33.91 14.45 -4.01
CA LEU A 138 34.15 15.89 -3.89
C LEU A 138 35.46 16.19 -3.16
N ALA A 139 35.76 15.47 -2.06
CA ALA A 139 37.01 15.61 -1.33
C ALA A 139 38.23 15.20 -2.17
N ARG A 140 38.08 14.18 -3.03
CA ARG A 140 39.11 13.74 -3.97
C ARG A 140 39.40 14.82 -5.00
N VAL A 141 38.36 15.41 -5.60
CA VAL A 141 38.49 16.51 -6.56
C VAL A 141 39.10 17.75 -5.92
N ALA A 142 38.77 18.03 -4.65
CA ALA A 142 39.34 19.13 -3.88
C ALA A 142 40.78 18.88 -3.38
N GLY A 143 41.36 17.70 -3.62
CA GLY A 143 42.71 17.34 -3.14
C GLY A 143 42.81 17.17 -1.63
N VAL A 144 41.67 17.02 -0.93
CA VAL A 144 41.59 16.79 0.52
C VAL A 144 41.81 15.31 0.84
N LEU A 145 41.30 14.43 -0.02
CA LEU A 145 41.39 12.98 0.12
C LEU A 145 42.14 12.38 -1.08
N LYS A 146 43.07 11.47 -0.83
CA LYS A 146 43.76 10.74 -1.91
C LYS A 146 42.85 9.66 -2.51
N ALA A 147 42.97 9.42 -3.81
CA ALA A 147 42.18 8.41 -4.51
C ALA A 147 42.34 7.00 -3.89
N GLU A 148 43.55 6.63 -3.47
CA GLU A 148 43.86 5.35 -2.82
C GLU A 148 43.13 5.16 -1.47
N ASN A 149 42.74 6.25 -0.80
CA ASN A 149 42.13 6.21 0.53
C ASN A 149 40.60 6.25 0.50
N ALA A 150 39.99 6.66 -0.62
CA ALA A 150 38.53 6.79 -0.72
C ALA A 150 37.79 5.45 -0.56
N ALA A 151 38.27 4.39 -1.19
CA ALA A 151 37.65 3.07 -1.10
C ALA A 151 37.73 2.43 0.30
N PRO A 152 38.89 2.44 1.00
CA PRO A 152 38.99 1.99 2.40
C PRO A 152 38.05 2.76 3.36
N VAL A 153 37.99 4.09 3.24
CA VAL A 153 37.10 4.91 4.09
C VAL A 153 35.64 4.55 3.83
N LEU A 154 35.23 4.48 2.56
CA LEU A 154 33.88 4.11 2.20
C LEU A 154 33.48 2.72 2.73
N ALA A 155 34.38 1.73 2.61
CA ALA A 155 34.14 0.39 3.12
C ALA A 155 33.92 0.40 4.64
N ALA A 156 34.68 1.20 5.38
CA ALA A 156 34.53 1.34 6.83
C ALA A 156 33.24 2.08 7.22
N LEU A 157 32.82 3.08 6.43
CA LEU A 157 31.56 3.79 6.63
C LEU A 157 30.34 2.90 6.35
N ARG A 158 30.42 2.08 5.29
CA ARG A 158 29.40 1.07 4.95
C ARG A 158 29.21 0.05 6.06
N ALA A 159 30.28 -0.34 6.76
CA ALA A 159 30.21 -1.30 7.87
C ALA A 159 29.42 -0.76 9.09
N VAL A 160 29.18 0.56 9.17
CA VAL A 160 28.28 1.13 10.18
C VAL A 160 26.83 0.94 9.72
N PHE A 161 26.05 0.23 10.54
CA PHE A 161 24.63 0.01 10.30
C PHE A 161 23.91 1.35 10.10
N TYR A 162 23.08 1.47 9.05
CA TYR A 162 22.59 2.76 8.57
C TYR A 162 21.88 3.63 9.65
N PRO A 163 21.07 3.11 10.61
CA PRO A 163 20.47 3.94 11.66
C PRO A 163 21.48 4.49 12.68
N GLN A 164 22.71 4.00 12.66
CA GLN A 164 23.80 4.41 13.54
C GLN A 164 24.85 5.26 12.79
N ARG A 165 24.67 5.51 11.48
CA ARG A 165 25.62 6.28 10.66
C ARG A 165 25.46 7.79 10.85
N THR A 166 25.50 8.23 12.11
CA THR A 166 25.42 9.64 12.50
C THR A 166 26.68 10.41 12.10
N THR A 167 26.63 11.74 12.09
CA THR A 167 27.82 12.58 11.85
C THR A 167 28.97 12.24 12.80
N ALA A 168 28.67 11.95 14.08
CA ALA A 168 29.68 11.51 15.05
C ALA A 168 30.32 10.17 14.67
N ALA A 169 29.52 9.20 14.20
CA ALA A 169 30.03 7.92 13.73
C ALA A 169 30.89 8.07 12.46
N VAL A 170 30.46 8.90 11.50
CA VAL A 170 31.23 9.21 10.29
C VAL A 170 32.60 9.79 10.65
N ARG A 171 32.64 10.79 11.55
CA ARG A 171 33.89 11.39 12.03
C ARG A 171 34.79 10.36 12.72
N ALA A 172 34.23 9.54 13.61
CA ALA A 172 34.99 8.50 14.32
C ALA A 172 35.61 7.47 13.35
N VAL A 173 34.87 7.07 12.31
CA VAL A 173 35.39 6.19 11.26
C VAL A 173 36.54 6.86 10.50
N CYS A 174 36.37 8.11 10.07
CA CYS A 174 37.42 8.84 9.35
C CYS A 174 38.69 8.98 10.19
N HIS A 175 38.57 9.31 11.48
CA HIS A 175 39.72 9.37 12.39
C HIS A 175 40.45 8.02 12.51
N ARG A 176 39.72 6.90 12.65
CA ARG A 176 40.33 5.56 12.70
C ARG A 176 41.04 5.15 11.41
N GLN A 177 40.58 5.67 10.27
CA GLN A 177 41.22 5.46 8.97
C GLN A 177 42.38 6.43 8.70
N GLY A 178 42.74 7.30 9.64
CA GLY A 178 43.78 8.32 9.46
C GLY A 178 43.35 9.52 8.63
N GLU A 179 42.06 9.64 8.30
CA GLU A 179 41.49 10.66 7.41
C GLU A 179 40.85 11.82 8.19
N SER A 180 41.56 12.31 9.21
CA SER A 180 41.12 13.43 10.04
C SER A 180 40.95 14.73 9.24
N ARG A 181 41.78 14.94 8.21
CA ARG A 181 41.69 16.11 7.32
C ARG A 181 40.38 16.12 6.53
N PHE A 182 39.98 14.96 6.01
CA PHE A 182 38.68 14.80 5.35
C PHE A 182 37.52 15.03 6.31
N ALA A 183 37.59 14.49 7.53
CA ALA A 183 36.54 14.67 8.54
C ALA A 183 36.33 16.16 8.91
N GLN A 184 37.43 16.90 9.09
CA GLN A 184 37.41 18.33 9.38
C GLN A 184 36.83 19.10 8.19
N TRP A 185 37.34 18.85 6.99
CA TRP A 185 36.84 19.49 5.77
C TRP A 185 35.33 19.27 5.57
N LEU A 186 34.84 18.04 5.77
CA LEU A 186 33.41 17.74 5.65
C LEU A 186 32.58 18.53 6.66
N THR A 187 33.07 18.69 7.89
CA THR A 187 32.40 19.51 8.91
C THR A 187 32.34 20.97 8.51
N GLU A 188 33.47 21.55 8.07
CA GLU A 188 33.54 22.93 7.60
C GLU A 188 32.61 23.18 6.41
N GLN A 189 32.54 22.26 5.45
CA GLN A 189 31.62 22.37 4.31
C GLN A 189 30.15 22.31 4.75
N CYS A 190 29.78 21.39 5.66
CA CYS A 190 28.41 21.28 6.17
C CYS A 190 27.98 22.48 7.03
N GLU A 191 28.93 23.14 7.71
CA GLU A 191 28.67 24.38 8.46
C GLU A 191 28.40 25.56 7.52
N GLN A 192 29.05 25.60 6.36
CA GLN A 192 28.85 26.63 5.33
C GLN A 192 27.57 26.40 4.52
N ASP A 193 27.29 25.14 4.16
CA ASP A 193 26.08 24.73 3.47
C ASP A 193 25.55 23.43 4.10
N ARG A 194 24.41 23.53 4.80
CA ARG A 194 23.75 22.38 5.42
C ARG A 194 23.40 21.26 4.44
N HIS A 195 23.30 21.56 3.14
CA HIS A 195 22.96 20.62 2.07
C HIS A 195 24.20 20.15 1.28
N PHE A 196 25.40 20.47 1.77
CA PHE A 196 26.64 20.08 1.11
C PHE A 196 26.71 18.56 0.90
N GLY A 197 26.90 18.15 -0.35
CA GLY A 197 27.01 16.74 -0.70
C GLY A 197 25.71 15.93 -0.59
N ASP A 198 24.56 16.59 -0.43
CA ASP A 198 23.26 15.91 -0.39
C ASP A 198 22.78 15.53 -1.79
N LEU A 199 23.34 14.44 -2.31
CA LEU A 199 22.99 13.89 -3.62
C LEU A 199 21.52 13.46 -3.68
N LYS A 200 20.99 12.89 -2.59
CA LYS A 200 19.57 12.52 -2.52
C LYS A 200 18.67 13.75 -2.73
N ARG A 201 18.95 14.86 -2.04
CA ARG A 201 18.20 16.12 -2.24
C ARG A 201 18.35 16.65 -3.66
N ALA A 202 19.55 16.64 -4.23
CA ALA A 202 19.78 17.11 -5.60
C ALA A 202 18.96 16.32 -6.64
N ASP A 203 18.96 14.99 -6.55
CA ASP A 203 18.19 14.09 -7.43
C ASP A 203 16.69 14.30 -7.27
N ALA A 204 16.21 14.41 -6.02
CA ALA A 204 14.80 14.64 -5.73
C ALA A 204 14.30 15.98 -6.30
N LEU A 205 15.08 17.06 -6.15
CA LEU A 205 14.77 18.36 -6.75
C LEU A 205 14.80 18.33 -8.28
N ALA A 206 15.69 17.53 -8.87
CA ALA A 206 15.70 17.33 -10.32
C ALA A 206 14.40 16.66 -10.81
N ALA A 207 13.90 15.66 -10.09
CA ALA A 207 12.64 14.99 -10.42
C ALA A 207 11.42 15.91 -10.28
N VAL A 208 11.36 16.70 -9.20
CA VAL A 208 10.29 17.69 -9.01
C VAL A 208 10.30 18.73 -10.14
N ARG A 209 11.48 19.25 -10.51
CA ARG A 209 11.61 20.19 -11.64
C ARG A 209 11.20 19.56 -12.97
N MET A 210 11.56 18.31 -13.22
CA MET A 210 11.16 17.60 -14.44
C MET A 210 9.64 17.39 -14.51
N ALA A 211 9.02 17.02 -13.38
CA ALA A 211 7.57 16.87 -13.32
C ALA A 211 6.84 18.19 -13.59
N LEU A 212 7.32 19.29 -13.02
CA LEU A 212 6.77 20.64 -13.24
C LEU A 212 6.99 21.17 -14.66
N GLY A 213 8.16 20.90 -15.24
CA GLY A 213 8.53 21.34 -16.59
C GLY A 213 7.86 20.55 -17.71
N GLY A 214 7.13 19.49 -17.37
CA GLY A 214 6.59 18.54 -18.33
C GLY A 214 7.54 17.35 -18.52
N LEU A 215 7.02 16.16 -18.26
CA LEU A 215 7.75 14.93 -18.48
C LEU A 215 7.86 14.64 -19.99
N PRO A 216 8.96 13.99 -20.44
CA PRO A 216 9.11 13.57 -21.83
C PRO A 216 7.95 12.67 -22.27
N ALA A 217 7.67 12.64 -23.58
CA ALA A 217 6.74 11.68 -24.15
C ALA A 217 7.14 10.27 -23.66
N GLY A 218 6.18 9.55 -23.10
CA GLY A 218 6.44 8.25 -22.50
C GLY A 218 6.97 7.26 -23.53
N SER A 219 7.68 6.24 -23.04
CA SER A 219 7.85 5.01 -23.81
C SER A 219 6.47 4.44 -24.12
N ASP A 220 6.26 3.92 -25.35
CA ASP A 220 5.06 3.15 -25.73
C ASP A 220 4.92 1.82 -24.94
N ALA A 221 5.79 1.57 -23.95
CA ALA A 221 5.69 0.45 -23.03
C ALA A 221 4.37 0.52 -22.23
N GLN A 222 3.33 -0.07 -22.80
CA GLN A 222 2.06 -0.25 -22.12
C GLN A 222 2.20 -1.32 -21.03
N VAL A 223 1.94 -0.93 -19.79
CA VAL A 223 1.82 -1.88 -18.69
C VAL A 223 0.49 -2.60 -18.81
N LEU A 224 0.53 -3.80 -19.38
CA LEU A 224 -0.67 -4.61 -19.59
C LEU A 224 -1.17 -5.19 -18.24
N PRO A 225 -2.49 -5.32 -18.03
CA PRO A 225 -3.05 -5.77 -16.75
C PRO A 225 -2.47 -7.09 -16.23
N TRP A 226 -2.22 -8.07 -17.09
CA TRP A 226 -1.68 -9.38 -16.70
C TRP A 226 -0.28 -9.31 -16.05
N MET A 227 0.45 -8.20 -16.18
CA MET A 227 1.76 -8.01 -15.53
C MET A 227 1.66 -7.77 -14.01
N TRP A 228 0.52 -7.27 -13.52
CA TRP A 228 0.34 -6.93 -12.10
C TRP A 228 -0.94 -7.53 -11.49
N GLU A 229 -1.96 -7.80 -12.29
CA GLU A 229 -3.21 -8.41 -11.86
C GLU A 229 -2.98 -9.84 -11.39
N THR A 230 -2.94 -10.00 -10.07
CA THR A 230 -2.79 -11.29 -9.39
C THR A 230 -3.79 -11.36 -8.24
N THR A 231 -4.12 -12.56 -7.78
CA THR A 231 -4.99 -12.76 -6.62
C THR A 231 -4.46 -12.04 -5.37
N TYR A 232 -3.14 -12.03 -5.18
CA TYR A 232 -2.48 -11.28 -4.11
C TYR A 232 -2.68 -9.77 -4.26
N PHE A 233 -2.45 -9.23 -5.46
CA PHE A 233 -2.65 -7.82 -5.72
C PHE A 233 -4.10 -7.41 -5.46
N ARG A 234 -5.08 -8.14 -6.03
CA ARG A 234 -6.51 -7.89 -5.82
C ARG A 234 -6.86 -7.89 -4.33
N ARG A 235 -6.37 -8.88 -3.58
CA ARG A 235 -6.59 -8.97 -2.13
C ARG A 235 -6.05 -7.76 -1.38
N TRP A 236 -4.84 -7.30 -1.68
CA TRP A 236 -4.26 -6.14 -1.00
C TRP A 236 -4.94 -4.84 -1.44
N SER A 237 -5.21 -4.68 -2.73
CA SER A 237 -5.83 -3.47 -3.27
C SER A 237 -7.27 -3.29 -2.80
N ASN A 238 -8.01 -4.38 -2.58
CA ASN A 238 -9.36 -4.35 -2.01
C ASN A 238 -9.40 -3.75 -0.60
N ALA A 239 -8.33 -3.90 0.20
CA ALA A 239 -8.27 -3.32 1.54
C ALA A 239 -8.25 -1.78 1.52
N PHE A 240 -7.92 -1.18 0.37
CA PHE A 240 -7.92 0.27 0.15
C PHE A 240 -9.13 0.74 -0.66
N ALA A 241 -10.00 -0.15 -1.11
CA ALA A 241 -11.22 0.24 -1.81
C ALA A 241 -12.20 0.88 -0.82
N ARG A 242 -12.52 2.16 -1.06
CA ARG A 242 -13.43 2.98 -0.27
C ARG A 242 -14.34 3.77 -1.17
N GLU A 243 -15.54 4.06 -0.66
CA GLU A 243 -16.51 4.90 -1.34
C GLU A 243 -17.20 5.80 -0.33
N GLU A 244 -17.40 7.06 -0.70
CA GLU A 244 -18.24 7.98 0.06
C GLU A 244 -19.69 7.80 -0.39
N VAL A 245 -20.55 7.37 0.52
CA VAL A 245 -21.97 7.07 0.24
C VAL A 245 -22.82 7.48 1.44
N ASP A 246 -23.92 8.20 1.19
CA ASP A 246 -24.79 8.77 2.23
C ASP A 246 -24.04 9.61 3.29
N GLY A 247 -22.95 10.28 2.89
CA GLY A 247 -22.09 11.07 3.79
C GLY A 247 -21.18 10.22 4.70
N LEU A 248 -21.07 8.92 4.44
CA LEU A 248 -20.21 7.99 5.15
C LEU A 248 -19.06 7.53 4.25
N GLU A 249 -17.83 7.60 4.74
CA GLU A 249 -16.68 6.98 4.09
C GLU A 249 -16.57 5.52 4.57
N LEU A 250 -16.90 4.58 3.69
CA LEU A 250 -16.97 3.16 4.03
C LEU A 250 -16.00 2.34 3.19
N ARG A 251 -15.39 1.32 3.82
CA ARG A 251 -14.61 0.31 3.09
C ARG A 251 -15.56 -0.58 2.28
N THR A 252 -15.28 -0.73 0.99
CA THR A 252 -16.10 -1.55 0.10
C THR A 252 -16.12 -3.01 0.54
N GLU A 253 -15.01 -3.51 1.08
CA GLU A 253 -14.94 -4.88 1.62
C GLU A 253 -15.89 -5.09 2.79
N ASP A 254 -15.97 -4.14 3.74
CA ASP A 254 -16.88 -4.26 4.88
C ASP A 254 -18.35 -4.26 4.44
N ARG A 255 -18.69 -3.43 3.44
CA ARG A 255 -20.03 -3.38 2.84
C ARG A 255 -20.38 -4.72 2.19
N VAL A 256 -19.50 -5.26 1.36
CA VAL A 256 -19.74 -6.56 0.68
C VAL A 256 -19.83 -7.69 1.70
N VAL A 257 -18.93 -7.75 2.68
CA VAL A 257 -18.98 -8.79 3.71
C VAL A 257 -20.25 -8.67 4.56
N TYR A 258 -20.69 -7.45 4.87
CA TYR A 258 -21.97 -7.23 5.57
C TYR A 258 -23.13 -7.81 4.76
N GLN A 259 -23.21 -7.51 3.46
CA GLN A 259 -24.23 -8.07 2.58
C GLN A 259 -24.13 -9.61 2.48
N GLN A 260 -22.91 -10.15 2.35
CA GLN A 260 -22.68 -11.60 2.37
C GLN A 260 -23.21 -12.27 3.65
N VAL A 261 -23.13 -11.60 4.79
CA VAL A 261 -23.57 -12.13 6.07
C VAL A 261 -25.07 -11.94 6.28
N PHE A 262 -25.61 -10.74 6.02
CA PHE A 262 -26.95 -10.35 6.49
C PHE A 262 -28.02 -10.30 5.39
N ASP A 263 -27.66 -10.08 4.12
CA ASP A 263 -28.66 -10.07 3.06
C ASP A 263 -29.14 -11.51 2.75
N PRO A 264 -30.44 -11.81 2.95
CA PRO A 264 -30.99 -13.15 2.64
C PRO A 264 -30.98 -13.45 1.13
N ALA A 265 -30.97 -12.43 0.28
CA ALA A 265 -30.93 -12.52 -1.17
C ALA A 265 -29.50 -12.57 -1.75
N PHE A 266 -28.46 -12.54 -0.90
CA PHE A 266 -27.08 -12.48 -1.39
C PHE A 266 -26.67 -13.71 -2.21
N ARG A 267 -27.33 -14.86 -2.00
CA ARG A 267 -27.10 -16.07 -2.83
C ARG A 267 -27.45 -15.81 -4.30
N GLN A 268 -28.54 -15.09 -4.56
CA GLN A 268 -28.94 -14.69 -5.90
C GLN A 268 -27.97 -13.65 -6.46
N THR A 269 -27.53 -12.69 -5.63
CA THR A 269 -26.52 -11.69 -6.00
C THR A 269 -25.19 -12.34 -6.41
N TRP A 270 -24.70 -13.30 -5.63
CA TRP A 270 -23.48 -14.04 -5.94
C TRP A 270 -23.63 -14.88 -7.21
N ALA A 271 -24.76 -15.56 -7.40
CA ALA A 271 -25.02 -16.29 -8.64
C ALA A 271 -25.07 -15.36 -9.87
N ALA A 272 -25.64 -14.15 -9.75
CA ALA A 272 -25.62 -13.13 -10.79
C ALA A 272 -24.20 -12.65 -11.08
N TYR A 273 -23.37 -12.44 -10.04
CA TYR A 273 -21.96 -12.12 -10.19
C TYR A 273 -21.18 -13.20 -10.93
N LEU A 274 -21.36 -14.48 -10.59
CA LEU A 274 -20.71 -15.59 -11.32
C LEU A 274 -21.12 -15.63 -12.79
N LYS A 275 -22.40 -15.37 -13.11
CA LYS A 275 -22.88 -15.27 -14.49
C LYS A 275 -22.22 -14.11 -15.24
N HIS A 276 -22.19 -12.93 -14.63
CA HIS A 276 -21.53 -11.75 -15.18
C HIS A 276 -20.04 -12.02 -15.47
N ARG A 277 -19.32 -12.60 -14.50
CA ARG A 277 -17.89 -12.95 -14.67
C ARG A 277 -17.64 -14.02 -15.72
N SER A 278 -18.56 -14.96 -15.90
CA SER A 278 -18.44 -15.98 -16.95
C SER A 278 -18.56 -15.38 -18.36
N LEU A 279 -19.41 -14.36 -18.52
CA LEU A 279 -19.63 -13.64 -19.77
C LEU A 279 -18.57 -12.56 -20.03
N ALA A 280 -17.97 -11.98 -19.00
CA ALA A 280 -16.92 -10.98 -19.12
C ALA A 280 -15.64 -11.41 -18.39
N PRO A 281 -14.99 -12.52 -18.79
CA PRO A 281 -13.81 -13.01 -18.09
C PRO A 281 -12.62 -12.06 -18.28
N THR A 282 -11.70 -12.02 -17.31
CA THR A 282 -10.45 -11.26 -17.43
C THR A 282 -9.56 -11.82 -18.55
N CYS A 283 -9.62 -13.14 -18.77
CA CYS A 283 -8.94 -13.82 -19.86
C CYS A 283 -9.76 -15.04 -20.35
N GLY A 284 -9.61 -15.38 -21.62
CA GLY A 284 -10.30 -16.51 -22.24
C GLY A 284 -11.68 -16.16 -22.81
N PRO A 285 -12.44 -17.18 -23.28
CA PRO A 285 -13.68 -16.97 -24.01
C PRO A 285 -14.83 -16.56 -23.08
N SER A 286 -15.65 -15.62 -23.56
CA SER A 286 -16.97 -15.31 -23.00
C SER A 286 -17.89 -16.51 -23.21
N LEU A 287 -18.43 -17.07 -22.11
CA LEU A 287 -19.32 -18.24 -22.16
C LEU A 287 -20.43 -18.09 -21.11
N PRO A 288 -21.65 -18.56 -21.40
CA PRO A 288 -22.65 -18.74 -20.37
C PRO A 288 -22.14 -19.62 -19.22
N LEU A 289 -22.55 -19.31 -17.99
CA LEU A 289 -22.02 -19.97 -16.79
C LEU A 289 -22.32 -21.48 -16.79
N GLU A 290 -23.49 -21.87 -17.28
CA GLU A 290 -23.92 -23.26 -17.42
C GLU A 290 -23.04 -24.06 -18.38
N VAL A 291 -22.60 -23.45 -19.50
CA VAL A 291 -21.68 -24.06 -20.44
C VAL A 291 -20.31 -24.25 -19.79
N ARG A 292 -19.83 -23.22 -19.09
CA ARG A 292 -18.55 -23.28 -18.37
C ARG A 292 -18.56 -24.34 -17.26
N LEU A 293 -19.67 -24.46 -16.53
CA LEU A 293 -19.86 -25.45 -15.48
C LEU A 293 -19.91 -26.87 -16.04
N ALA A 294 -20.65 -27.08 -17.13
CA ALA A 294 -20.71 -28.36 -17.82
C ALA A 294 -19.32 -28.81 -18.30
N GLN A 295 -18.51 -27.88 -18.83
CA GLN A 295 -17.12 -28.16 -19.22
C GLN A 295 -16.22 -28.51 -18.03
N ALA A 296 -16.44 -27.90 -16.87
CA ALA A 296 -15.58 -28.10 -15.69
C ALA A 296 -15.92 -29.37 -14.88
N THR A 297 -17.21 -29.70 -14.74
CA THR A 297 -17.67 -30.76 -13.82
C THR A 297 -18.73 -31.69 -14.40
N GLY A 298 -19.09 -31.54 -15.67
CA GLY A 298 -20.23 -32.24 -16.26
C GLY A 298 -21.58 -31.83 -15.64
N GLY A 299 -21.63 -30.74 -14.88
CA GLY A 299 -22.83 -30.28 -14.17
C GLY A 299 -23.11 -30.95 -12.83
N ALA A 300 -22.19 -31.77 -12.31
CA ALA A 300 -22.39 -32.52 -11.06
C ALA A 300 -22.35 -31.66 -9.78
N LEU A 301 -21.82 -30.44 -9.86
CA LEU A 301 -21.69 -29.51 -8.75
C LEU A 301 -22.27 -28.14 -9.12
N PRO A 302 -22.84 -27.40 -8.16
CA PRO A 302 -23.30 -26.04 -8.40
C PRO A 302 -22.12 -25.09 -8.64
N ALA A 303 -22.36 -24.02 -9.40
CA ALA A 303 -21.31 -23.09 -9.84
C ALA A 303 -20.55 -22.44 -8.68
N ASP A 304 -21.21 -22.13 -7.57
CA ASP A 304 -20.59 -21.50 -6.40
C ASP A 304 -19.55 -22.40 -5.73
N ARG A 305 -19.68 -23.73 -5.84
CA ARG A 305 -18.71 -24.71 -5.30
C ARG A 305 -17.54 -25.00 -6.23
N VAL A 306 -17.61 -24.54 -7.48
CA VAL A 306 -16.59 -24.80 -8.51
C VAL A 306 -15.78 -23.55 -8.78
N PHE A 307 -16.44 -22.39 -8.85
CA PHE A 307 -15.83 -21.13 -9.25
C PHE A 307 -15.73 -20.17 -8.06
N HIS A 308 -14.49 -19.85 -7.69
CA HIS A 308 -14.17 -18.89 -6.63
C HIS A 308 -13.28 -17.76 -7.19
N PRO A 309 -13.80 -16.91 -8.11
CA PRO A 309 -13.01 -15.85 -8.70
C PRO A 309 -12.61 -14.82 -7.63
N ALA A 310 -11.37 -14.33 -7.68
CA ALA A 310 -10.94 -13.21 -6.86
C ALA A 310 -11.70 -11.94 -7.28
N VAL A 311 -12.51 -11.41 -6.36
CA VAL A 311 -13.33 -10.20 -6.58
C VAL A 311 -12.43 -8.97 -6.64
N ASP A 312 -12.71 -8.06 -7.57
CA ASP A 312 -12.11 -6.71 -7.60
C ASP A 312 -13.08 -5.71 -6.99
N LEU A 313 -12.80 -5.22 -5.79
CA LEU A 313 -13.65 -4.24 -5.12
C LEU A 313 -13.36 -2.80 -5.56
N ARG A 314 -12.46 -2.61 -6.52
CA ARG A 314 -12.16 -1.32 -7.15
C ARG A 314 -12.92 -1.13 -8.46
N ASP A 315 -13.41 -2.23 -9.04
CA ASP A 315 -14.22 -2.18 -10.25
C ASP A 315 -15.66 -1.80 -9.92
N LYS A 316 -16.09 -0.63 -10.41
CA LYS A 316 -17.42 -0.08 -10.12
C LYS A 316 -18.55 -1.00 -10.59
N ALA A 317 -18.38 -1.71 -11.71
CA ALA A 317 -19.41 -2.62 -12.20
C ALA A 317 -19.57 -3.85 -11.28
N THR A 318 -18.45 -4.43 -10.84
CA THR A 318 -18.43 -5.51 -9.85
C THR A 318 -19.07 -5.07 -8.53
N VAL A 319 -18.69 -3.90 -8.01
CA VAL A 319 -19.22 -3.38 -6.74
C VAL A 319 -20.72 -3.10 -6.84
N ALA A 320 -21.18 -2.45 -7.91
CA ALA A 320 -22.59 -2.18 -8.14
C ALA A 320 -23.43 -3.46 -8.18
N LEU A 321 -22.89 -4.55 -8.74
CA LEU A 321 -23.56 -5.84 -8.77
C LEU A 321 -23.61 -6.49 -7.38
N LEU A 322 -22.49 -6.50 -6.65
CA LEU A 322 -22.40 -7.13 -5.33
C LEU A 322 -23.17 -6.37 -4.24
N LEU A 323 -23.35 -5.05 -4.42
CA LEU A 323 -24.07 -4.19 -3.48
C LEU A 323 -25.46 -3.77 -4.00
N ALA A 324 -26.00 -4.48 -5.00
CA ALA A 324 -27.29 -4.13 -5.60
C ALA A 324 -28.47 -4.15 -4.60
N GLY A 325 -28.38 -4.99 -3.56
CA GLY A 325 -29.37 -5.08 -2.48
C GLY A 325 -29.09 -4.16 -1.28
N GLU A 326 -27.99 -3.41 -1.29
CA GLU A 326 -27.58 -2.62 -0.13
C GLU A 326 -28.51 -1.43 0.11
N THR A 327 -29.00 -1.31 1.34
CA THR A 327 -29.85 -0.21 1.79
C THR A 327 -29.08 0.85 2.59
N GLY A 328 -29.68 2.02 2.79
CA GLY A 328 -29.13 3.05 3.68
C GLY A 328 -28.98 2.59 5.13
N LEU A 329 -29.87 1.71 5.61
CA LEU A 329 -29.77 1.11 6.94
C LEU A 329 -28.57 0.17 7.06
N ASP A 330 -28.29 -0.60 6.01
CA ASP A 330 -27.10 -1.48 5.99
C ASP A 330 -25.82 -0.67 6.09
N ARG A 331 -25.73 0.45 5.36
CA ARG A 331 -24.57 1.37 5.42
C ARG A 331 -24.36 1.94 6.82
N GLN A 332 -25.46 2.33 7.49
CA GLN A 332 -25.40 2.78 8.88
C GLN A 332 -24.94 1.66 9.82
N SER A 333 -25.40 0.42 9.61
CA SER A 333 -24.94 -0.75 10.37
C SER A 333 -23.46 -1.04 10.14
N VAL A 334 -22.98 -0.99 8.89
CA VAL A 334 -21.55 -1.14 8.55
C VAL A 334 -20.72 -0.09 9.28
N ALA A 335 -21.13 1.18 9.25
CA ALA A 335 -20.46 2.25 9.98
C ALA A 335 -20.44 1.98 11.49
N ARG A 336 -21.56 1.57 12.07
CA ARG A 336 -21.68 1.23 13.50
C ARG A 336 -20.75 0.09 13.88
N TYR A 337 -20.69 -0.96 13.06
CA TYR A 337 -19.85 -2.15 13.33
C TYR A 337 -18.36 -1.82 13.21
N ALA A 338 -17.99 -0.99 12.23
CA ALA A 338 -16.61 -0.49 12.12
C ALA A 338 -16.22 0.33 13.36
N GLN A 339 -17.11 1.19 13.87
CA GLN A 339 -16.86 1.94 15.11
C GLN A 339 -16.76 1.02 16.34
N ALA A 340 -17.61 0.00 16.45
CA ALA A 340 -17.54 -1.00 17.53
C ALA A 340 -16.20 -1.73 17.51
N LEU A 341 -15.70 -2.11 16.33
CA LEU A 341 -14.39 -2.73 16.19
C LEU A 341 -13.26 -1.81 16.65
N VAL A 342 -13.31 -0.51 16.30
CA VAL A 342 -12.35 0.49 16.77
C VAL A 342 -12.41 0.67 18.29
N ARG A 343 -13.61 0.73 18.89
CA ARG A 343 -13.80 0.81 20.35
C ARG A 343 -13.24 -0.42 21.06
N ALA A 344 -13.46 -1.61 20.51
CA ALA A 344 -12.90 -2.85 21.04
C ALA A 344 -11.37 -2.85 21.00
N GLY A 345 -10.76 -2.34 19.92
CA GLY A 345 -9.31 -2.16 19.81
C GLY A 345 -8.73 -1.18 20.82
N ARG A 346 -9.43 -0.07 21.10
CA ARG A 346 -8.98 0.94 22.08
C ARG A 346 -9.10 0.47 23.52
N SER A 347 -10.16 -0.26 23.86
CA SER A 347 -10.40 -0.76 25.22
C SER A 347 -9.54 -1.96 25.61
N ARG A 348 -8.95 -2.66 24.63
CA ARG A 348 -8.16 -3.89 24.85
C ARG A 348 -6.83 -3.81 24.08
N PRO A 349 -5.73 -3.38 24.72
CA PRO A 349 -4.41 -3.34 24.08
C PRO A 349 -4.04 -4.69 23.45
N GLY A 350 -3.61 -4.68 22.19
CA GLY A 350 -3.27 -5.90 21.44
C GLY A 350 -4.47 -6.62 20.81
N PHE A 351 -5.71 -6.13 21.00
CA PHE A 351 -6.87 -6.67 20.29
C PHE A 351 -6.77 -6.39 18.78
N SER A 352 -7.01 -7.44 18.00
CA SER A 352 -7.24 -7.36 16.57
C SER A 352 -8.47 -8.19 16.22
N SER A 353 -9.06 -7.96 15.04
CA SER A 353 -10.15 -8.82 14.55
C SER A 353 -9.74 -10.29 14.50
N GLY A 354 -8.45 -10.60 14.31
CA GLY A 354 -7.91 -11.97 14.36
C GLY A 354 -8.06 -12.65 15.72
N ALA A 355 -8.12 -11.89 16.82
CA ALA A 355 -8.32 -12.38 18.17
C ALA A 355 -9.78 -12.77 18.48
N VAL A 356 -10.72 -12.42 17.60
CA VAL A 356 -12.11 -12.86 17.72
C VAL A 356 -12.19 -14.37 17.56
N ARG A 357 -12.82 -15.03 18.53
CA ARG A 357 -12.98 -16.48 18.59
C ARG A 357 -13.71 -17.03 17.37
N GLU A 358 -13.14 -18.06 16.76
CA GLU A 358 -13.68 -18.70 15.56
C GLU A 358 -14.99 -19.43 15.84
N ASP A 359 -15.10 -20.11 16.99
CA ASP A 359 -16.30 -20.83 17.41
C ASP A 359 -17.47 -19.88 17.72
N LEU A 360 -17.18 -18.69 18.24
CA LEU A 360 -18.19 -17.66 18.46
C LEU A 360 -18.71 -17.14 17.12
N THR A 361 -17.80 -16.77 16.22
CA THR A 361 -18.15 -16.25 14.88
C THR A 361 -18.96 -17.26 14.09
N ARG A 362 -18.55 -18.54 14.11
CA ARG A 362 -19.28 -19.64 13.46
C ARG A 362 -20.71 -19.78 14.01
N ARG A 363 -20.89 -19.77 15.33
CA ARG A 363 -22.21 -19.85 15.96
C ARG A 363 -23.12 -18.69 15.59
N LEU A 364 -22.56 -17.47 15.52
CA LEU A 364 -23.31 -16.29 15.07
C LEU A 364 -23.75 -16.45 13.61
N LEU A 365 -22.87 -16.88 12.71
CA LEU A 365 -23.23 -17.11 11.31
C LEU A 365 -24.31 -18.19 11.14
N LEU A 366 -24.22 -19.32 11.85
CA LEU A 366 -25.27 -20.35 11.83
C LEU A 366 -26.62 -19.81 12.28
N ARG A 367 -26.64 -18.94 13.30
CA ARG A 367 -27.86 -18.29 13.79
C ARG A 367 -28.41 -17.29 12.77
N VAL A 368 -27.56 -16.45 12.19
CA VAL A 368 -27.96 -15.44 11.19
C VAL A 368 -28.50 -16.11 9.92
N TRP A 369 -27.83 -17.15 9.43
CA TRP A 369 -28.23 -17.86 8.21
C TRP A 369 -29.32 -18.91 8.43
N GLN A 370 -29.66 -19.20 9.70
CA GLN A 370 -30.64 -20.23 10.08
C GLN A 370 -30.38 -21.58 9.38
N CYS A 371 -29.10 -21.98 9.30
CA CYS A 371 -28.69 -23.19 8.61
C CYS A 371 -28.05 -24.20 9.58
N PRO A 372 -28.21 -25.52 9.33
CA PRO A 372 -27.57 -26.54 10.15
C PRO A 372 -26.06 -26.63 9.85
N GLU A 373 -25.28 -27.12 10.82
CA GLU A 373 -23.81 -27.23 10.72
C GLU A 373 -23.36 -27.97 9.43
N GLN A 374 -24.08 -29.02 9.03
CA GLN A 374 -23.72 -29.82 7.84
C GLN A 374 -23.84 -29.03 6.53
N SER A 375 -24.65 -27.96 6.51
CA SER A 375 -24.85 -27.10 5.35
C SER A 375 -24.01 -25.82 5.39
N PHE A 376 -23.21 -25.62 6.44
CA PHE A 376 -22.49 -24.36 6.67
C PHE A 376 -21.50 -24.03 5.54
N ASP A 377 -20.74 -25.01 5.06
CA ASP A 377 -19.82 -24.83 3.93
C ASP A 377 -20.57 -24.53 2.62
N ALA A 378 -21.73 -25.17 2.42
CA ALA A 378 -22.57 -24.94 1.25
C ALA A 378 -23.13 -23.51 1.23
N GLU A 379 -23.67 -23.06 2.36
CA GLU A 379 -24.22 -21.71 2.51
C GLU A 379 -23.12 -20.65 2.38
N SER A 380 -21.93 -20.91 2.96
CA SER A 380 -20.75 -20.05 2.80
C SER A 380 -20.34 -19.91 1.33
N SER A 381 -20.26 -21.03 0.61
CA SER A 381 -19.96 -21.06 -0.82
C SER A 381 -20.99 -20.28 -1.64
N ALA A 382 -22.28 -20.52 -1.40
CA ALA A 382 -23.39 -19.84 -2.08
C ALA A 382 -23.42 -18.33 -1.86
N ARG A 383 -22.82 -17.84 -0.76
CA ARG A 383 -22.64 -16.42 -0.44
C ARG A 383 -21.30 -15.84 -0.93
N GLY A 384 -20.51 -16.61 -1.67
CA GLY A 384 -19.21 -16.17 -2.22
C GLY A 384 -18.07 -16.15 -1.21
N LEU A 385 -18.22 -16.82 -0.07
CA LEU A 385 -17.21 -16.92 0.98
C LEU A 385 -16.36 -18.18 0.85
N VAL A 386 -16.48 -18.95 -0.26
CA VAL A 386 -15.72 -20.18 -0.57
C VAL A 386 -16.05 -21.37 0.34
N CYS A 387 -15.85 -21.23 1.66
CA CYS A 387 -16.14 -22.26 2.65
C CYS A 387 -16.36 -21.64 4.04
N GLY A 388 -16.82 -22.44 5.00
CA GLY A 388 -17.12 -22.00 6.36
C GLY A 388 -15.93 -21.40 7.10
N ALA A 389 -14.72 -21.93 6.89
CA ALA A 389 -13.51 -21.35 7.49
C ALA A 389 -13.26 -19.92 6.98
N ARG A 390 -13.48 -19.67 5.69
CA ARG A 390 -13.32 -18.36 5.06
C ARG A 390 -14.44 -17.41 5.44
N ALA A 391 -15.68 -17.90 5.54
CA ALA A 391 -16.81 -17.14 6.06
C ALA A 391 -16.55 -16.64 7.49
N VAL A 392 -16.03 -17.51 8.35
CA VAL A 392 -15.63 -17.14 9.72
C VAL A 392 -14.58 -16.02 9.69
N GLN A 393 -13.49 -16.17 8.93
CA GLN A 393 -12.46 -15.12 8.88
C GLN A 393 -13.01 -13.79 8.34
N ALA A 394 -13.86 -13.82 7.31
CA ALA A 394 -14.46 -12.63 6.75
C ALA A 394 -15.40 -11.92 7.75
N ALA A 395 -16.17 -12.67 8.53
CA ALA A 395 -17.13 -12.11 9.48
C ALA A 395 -16.53 -11.62 10.80
N LYS A 396 -15.31 -12.04 11.19
CA LYS A 396 -14.66 -11.64 12.45
C LYS A 396 -14.69 -10.12 12.73
N PRO A 397 -14.41 -9.21 11.76
CA PRO A 397 -14.50 -7.76 11.97
C PRO A 397 -15.89 -7.26 12.35
N LEU A 398 -16.96 -7.97 11.97
CA LEU A 398 -18.36 -7.59 12.24
C LEU A 398 -18.82 -8.02 13.65
N VAL A 399 -18.15 -9.00 14.25
CA VAL A 399 -18.58 -9.64 15.52
C VAL A 399 -18.74 -8.65 16.68
N PRO A 400 -17.82 -7.69 16.93
CA PRO A 400 -18.02 -6.73 18.01
C PRO A 400 -19.32 -5.93 17.87
N GLY A 401 -19.60 -5.43 16.67
CA GLY A 401 -20.83 -4.68 16.40
C GLY A 401 -22.09 -5.53 16.49
N LEU A 402 -22.03 -6.77 15.99
CA LEU A 402 -23.16 -7.70 16.08
C LEU A 402 -23.49 -8.08 17.53
N ILE A 403 -22.49 -8.24 18.40
CA ILE A 403 -22.72 -8.52 19.83
C ILE A 403 -23.36 -7.33 20.53
N GLU A 404 -22.86 -6.11 20.25
CA GLU A 404 -23.48 -4.87 20.78
C GLU A 404 -24.96 -4.79 20.36
N GLU A 405 -25.27 -5.02 19.08
CA GLU A 405 -26.65 -4.99 18.57
C GLU A 405 -27.55 -6.06 19.21
N ILE A 406 -27.05 -7.28 19.40
CA ILE A 406 -27.80 -8.36 20.07
C ILE A 406 -28.10 -8.00 21.53
N ASN A 407 -27.12 -7.42 22.24
CA ASN A 407 -27.29 -7.02 23.64
C ASN A 407 -28.30 -5.88 23.77
N GLU A 408 -28.19 -4.83 22.95
CA GLU A 408 -29.14 -3.71 22.92
C GLU A 408 -30.58 -4.20 22.65
N THR A 409 -30.74 -5.12 21.70
CA THR A 409 -32.05 -5.70 21.38
C THR A 409 -32.60 -6.51 22.56
N THR A 410 -31.74 -7.24 23.28
CA THR A 410 -32.14 -8.04 24.45
C THR A 410 -32.57 -7.15 25.60
N GLU A 411 -31.80 -6.10 25.91
CA GLU A 411 -32.10 -5.12 26.96
C GLU A 411 -33.42 -4.37 26.68
N LEU A 412 -33.68 -3.98 25.42
CA LEU A 412 -34.95 -3.36 25.03
C LEU A 412 -36.15 -4.30 25.20
N MET A 413 -35.97 -5.59 24.90
CA MET A 413 -37.02 -6.60 25.09
C MET A 413 -37.30 -6.88 26.58
N GLU A 414 -36.26 -6.86 27.42
CA GLU A 414 -36.39 -7.01 28.88
C GLU A 414 -37.08 -5.78 29.49
N ALA A 415 -36.66 -4.57 29.13
CA ALA A 415 -37.29 -3.33 29.58
C ALA A 415 -38.77 -3.20 29.15
N ALA A 416 -39.13 -3.72 27.98
CA ALA A 416 -40.52 -3.76 27.52
C ALA A 416 -41.37 -4.80 28.27
N ARG A 417 -40.76 -5.85 28.86
CA ARG A 417 -41.45 -6.85 29.68
C ARG A 417 -41.66 -6.40 31.12
N ASP A 418 -40.71 -5.63 31.67
CA ASP A 418 -40.77 -5.13 33.05
C ASP A 418 -41.59 -3.83 33.20
N GLY A 419 -42.00 -3.21 32.09
CA GLY A 419 -42.88 -2.03 32.03
C GLY A 419 -44.38 -2.35 31.87
N HIS A 420 -44.79 -3.60 32.07
CA HIS A 420 -46.18 -4.07 32.15
C HIS A 420 -46.43 -4.71 33.51
#